data_AF-A7E9C9-F1
#
_entry.id   AF-A7E9C9-F1
#
_cell.length_a   1.000
_cell.length_b   1.000
_cell.length_c   1.000
_cell.angle_alpha   90.00
_cell.angle_beta   90.00
_cell.angle_gamma   90.00
#
_symmetry.space_group_name_H-M   'P 1'
#
loop_
_entity.id
_entity.type
_entity.pdbx_description
1 polymer ?
#
loop_
_entity_poly.entity_id
_entity_poly.type
_entity_poly.pdbx_seq_one_letter_code
_entity_poly.pdbx_strand_id
1 'polypeptide(L)'
;MDTDSTTYVGTHYEYMAKQALERLGMSLRQVGGKSDCGIDLIGTWSLPTAPQPLKVLIQCKAFAAKIKPAQARELEGTFVGAPQGWRTSSVLAFLVSQQAATKGVREALGRSQWPMGYVLCGADGKIMQMLWNRKAADEGLGGLEVEMHYTGGNRNEREAILTHKGKAVKN
;
A
#
# COMPACT_ATOMS: atom_id res chain seq x y z
N MET A 1 21.60 18.84 0.60
CA MET A 1 20.82 18.01 1.54
C MET A 1 21.63 16.75 1.80
N ASP A 2 21.68 16.30 3.05
CA ASP A 2 22.34 15.05 3.41
C ASP A 2 21.45 13.87 2.99
N THR A 3 21.92 13.12 1.99
CA THR A 3 21.20 12.00 1.38
C THR A 3 21.13 10.76 2.28
N ASP A 4 21.95 10.71 3.33
CA ASP A 4 21.98 9.60 4.27
C ASP A 4 21.14 9.88 5.53
N SER A 5 20.63 11.10 5.67
CA SER A 5 19.74 11.46 6.76
C SER A 5 18.45 10.64 6.72
N THR A 6 17.97 10.21 7.89
CA THR A 6 16.73 9.42 8.02
C THR A 6 15.52 10.13 7.43
N THR A 7 15.48 11.46 7.54
CA THR A 7 14.45 12.30 6.92
C THR A 7 14.51 12.22 5.39
N TYR A 8 15.68 12.38 4.78
CA TYR A 8 15.81 12.29 3.32
C TYR A 8 15.44 10.89 2.82
N VAL A 9 15.95 9.84 3.47
CA VAL A 9 15.66 8.45 3.10
C VAL A 9 14.16 8.16 3.19
N GLY A 10 13.50 8.62 4.25
CA GLY A 10 12.06 8.48 4.43
C GLY A 10 11.26 9.20 3.34
N THR A 11 11.51 10.50 3.16
CA THR A 11 10.79 11.31 2.15
C THR A 11 11.03 10.82 0.73
N HIS A 12 12.25 10.39 0.40
CA HIS A 12 12.56 9.80 -0.90
C HIS A 12 11.79 8.48 -1.11
N TYR A 13 11.72 7.64 -0.08
CA TYR A 13 10.96 6.39 -0.14
C TYR A 13 9.46 6.62 -0.31
N GLU A 14 8.88 7.59 0.39
CA GLU A 14 7.47 7.97 0.23
C GLU A 14 7.16 8.40 -1.21
N TYR A 15 8.03 9.22 -1.81
CA TYR A 15 7.88 9.65 -3.20
C TYR A 15 7.93 8.48 -4.18
N MET A 16 8.88 7.56 -3.98
CA MET A 16 9.00 6.36 -4.80
C MET A 16 7.77 5.46 -4.65
N ALA A 17 7.33 5.20 -3.41
CA ALA A 17 6.15 4.37 -3.13
C ALA A 17 4.89 4.97 -3.75
N LYS A 18 4.73 6.30 -3.69
CA LYS A 18 3.66 7.02 -4.38
C LYS A 18 3.64 6.72 -5.88
N GLN A 19 4.77 6.89 -6.57
CA GLN A 19 4.86 6.63 -8.00
C GLN A 19 4.55 5.16 -8.35
N ALA A 20 4.98 4.22 -7.51
CA ALA A 20 4.69 2.80 -7.70
C ALA A 20 3.19 2.49 -7.59
N LEU A 21 2.54 3.02 -6.56
CA LEU A 21 1.11 2.83 -6.34
C LEU A 21 0.23 3.55 -7.37
N GLU A 22 0.68 4.69 -7.91
CA GLU A 22 -0.02 5.39 -8.99
C GLU A 22 -0.06 4.56 -10.29
N ARG A 23 0.92 3.68 -10.53
CA ARG A 23 0.87 2.72 -11.66
C ARG A 23 -0.22 1.65 -11.49
N LEU A 24 -0.71 1.43 -10.27
CA LEU A 24 -1.86 0.56 -10.00
C LEU A 24 -3.21 1.28 -10.15
N GLY A 25 -3.21 2.55 -10.61
CA GLY A 25 -4.43 3.35 -10.79
C GLY A 25 -4.85 4.15 -9.54
N MET A 26 -3.98 4.25 -8.54
CA MET A 26 -4.20 5.16 -7.41
C MET A 26 -3.91 6.60 -7.84
N SER A 27 -4.63 7.56 -7.24
CA SER A 27 -4.31 8.99 -7.33
C SER A 27 -3.95 9.46 -5.92
N LEU A 28 -2.67 9.78 -5.69
CA LEU A 28 -2.12 9.98 -4.35
C LEU A 28 -1.52 11.38 -4.18
N ARG A 29 -1.53 11.88 -2.95
CA ARG A 29 -0.76 13.05 -2.52
C ARG A 29 -0.08 12.77 -1.18
N GLN A 30 1.10 13.34 -0.97
CA GLN A 30 1.80 13.31 0.31
C GLN A 30 1.04 14.11 1.36
N VAL A 31 1.08 13.65 2.60
CA VAL A 31 0.50 14.31 3.78
C VAL A 31 1.56 14.31 4.88
N GLY A 32 2.70 14.96 4.65
CA GLY A 32 3.77 14.99 5.63
C GLY A 32 3.47 15.93 6.81
N GLY A 33 3.69 15.47 8.04
CA GLY A 33 3.75 16.35 9.20
C GLY A 33 3.78 15.64 10.54
N LYS A 34 4.35 16.31 11.55
CA LYS A 34 4.21 15.89 12.95
C LYS A 34 2.71 15.92 13.28
N SER A 35 2.12 14.76 13.63
CA SER A 35 0.69 14.53 13.94
C SER A 35 -0.22 14.01 12.80
N ASP A 36 0.32 13.44 11.73
CA ASP A 36 -0.43 12.76 10.65
C ASP A 36 -1.03 11.39 11.02
N CYS A 37 -0.98 10.98 12.29
CA CYS A 37 -1.40 9.64 12.76
C CYS A 37 -0.74 8.48 11.98
N GLY A 38 0.44 8.72 11.39
CA GLY A 38 1.18 7.75 10.60
C GLY A 38 0.66 7.57 9.17
N ILE A 39 -0.02 8.58 8.61
CA ILE A 39 -0.45 8.61 7.20
C ILE A 39 0.57 9.41 6.39
N ASP A 40 1.37 8.73 5.56
CA ASP A 40 2.37 9.40 4.72
C ASP A 40 1.77 9.85 3.38
N LEU A 41 0.89 9.02 2.79
CA LEU A 41 0.17 9.35 1.55
C LEU A 41 -1.34 9.13 1.71
N ILE A 42 -2.12 9.92 0.98
CA ILE A 42 -3.57 9.81 0.93
C ILE A 42 -4.10 9.97 -0.48
N GLY A 43 -5.22 9.32 -0.78
CA GLY A 43 -5.85 9.53 -2.06
C GLY A 43 -7.05 8.64 -2.36
N THR A 44 -7.25 8.36 -3.63
CA THR A 44 -8.35 7.51 -4.11
C THR A 44 -7.86 6.44 -5.05
N TRP A 45 -8.61 5.36 -5.15
CA TRP A 45 -8.32 4.25 -6.04
C TRP A 45 -9.56 3.82 -6.81
N SER A 46 -9.54 4.05 -8.12
CA SER A 46 -10.61 3.63 -9.02
C SER A 46 -10.36 2.18 -9.45
N LEU A 47 -11.31 1.30 -9.14
CA LEU A 47 -11.19 -0.13 -9.40
C LEU A 47 -12.43 -0.65 -10.14
N PRO A 48 -12.28 -1.64 -11.04
CA PRO A 48 -13.41 -2.24 -11.75
C PRO A 48 -14.33 -3.06 -10.83
N THR A 49 -13.91 -3.32 -9.60
CA THR A 49 -14.61 -4.09 -8.57
C THR A 49 -15.39 -3.21 -7.59
N ALA A 50 -15.28 -1.88 -7.70
CA ALA A 50 -15.96 -0.92 -6.83
C ALA A 50 -16.77 0.10 -7.66
N PRO A 51 -18.02 0.41 -7.28
CA PRO A 51 -18.86 1.35 -8.04
C PRO A 51 -18.42 2.82 -7.88
N GLN A 52 -17.64 3.12 -6.85
CA GLN A 52 -17.10 4.44 -6.55
C GLN A 52 -15.61 4.31 -6.20
N PRO A 53 -14.78 5.33 -6.46
CA PRO A 53 -13.37 5.30 -6.08
C PRO A 53 -13.20 5.10 -4.57
N LEU A 54 -12.45 4.07 -4.19
CA LEU A 54 -12.13 3.77 -2.80
C LEU A 54 -11.21 4.85 -2.25
N LYS A 55 -11.34 5.14 -0.96
CA LYS A 55 -10.39 6.01 -0.28
C LYS A 55 -9.20 5.19 0.19
N VAL A 56 -7.99 5.71 0.04
CA VAL A 56 -6.76 4.99 0.42
C VAL A 56 -5.89 5.83 1.34
N LEU A 57 -5.44 5.20 2.43
CA LEU A 57 -4.46 5.71 3.40
C LEU A 57 -3.20 4.87 3.27
N ILE A 58 -2.04 5.51 3.13
CA ILE A 58 -0.78 4.79 2.94
C ILE A 58 0.19 5.17 4.05
N GLN A 59 0.74 4.17 4.70
CA GLN A 59 1.89 4.30 5.59
C GLN A 59 3.11 3.67 4.93
N CYS A 60 4.19 4.42 4.80
CA CYS A 60 5.47 4.04 4.24
C CYS A 60 6.48 3.76 5.36
N LYS A 61 7.21 2.65 5.23
CA LYS A 61 8.29 2.27 6.16
C LYS A 61 9.56 1.92 5.38
N ALA A 62 10.48 2.89 5.34
CA ALA A 62 11.79 2.76 4.72
C ALA A 62 12.81 2.05 5.64
N PHE A 63 12.50 0.84 6.10
CA PHE A 63 13.40 0.08 6.97
C PHE A 63 14.33 -0.86 6.19
N ALA A 64 15.62 -0.82 6.51
CA ALA A 64 16.56 -1.87 6.13
C ALA A 64 16.30 -3.19 6.88
N ALA A 65 15.69 -3.12 8.07
CA ALA A 65 15.38 -4.27 8.91
C ALA A 65 14.00 -4.88 8.59
N LYS A 66 13.85 -6.18 8.87
CA LYS A 66 12.59 -6.92 8.69
C LYS A 66 11.41 -6.23 9.37
N ILE A 67 10.29 -6.15 8.66
CA ILE A 67 9.06 -5.58 9.18
C ILE A 67 8.44 -6.48 10.28
N LYS A 68 8.03 -5.85 11.38
CA LYS A 68 7.48 -6.53 12.56
C LYS A 68 5.95 -6.49 12.57
N PRO A 69 5.28 -7.48 13.21
CA PRO A 69 3.82 -7.49 13.35
C PRO A 69 3.23 -6.24 14.02
N ALA A 70 4.02 -5.53 14.84
CA ALA A 70 3.61 -4.27 15.46
C ALA A 70 3.26 -3.20 14.44
N GLN A 71 3.98 -3.13 13.31
CA GLN A 71 3.72 -2.13 12.25
C GLN A 71 2.35 -2.35 11.58
N ALA A 72 1.94 -3.60 11.41
CA ALA A 72 0.59 -3.90 10.93
C ALA A 72 -0.48 -3.43 11.93
N ARG A 73 -0.26 -3.58 13.24
CA ARG A 73 -1.21 -3.07 14.25
C ARG A 73 -1.22 -1.54 14.34
N GLU A 74 -0.06 -0.91 14.22
CA GLU A 74 0.07 0.55 14.21
C GLU A 74 -0.68 1.18 13.02
N LEU A 75 -0.73 0.50 11.86
CA LEU A 75 -1.50 0.95 10.70
C LEU A 75 -2.99 1.15 11.00
N GLU A 76 -3.58 0.43 11.97
CA GLU A 76 -4.98 0.63 12.38
C GLU A 76 -5.24 2.07 12.86
N GLY A 77 -4.23 2.75 13.40
CA GLY A 77 -4.33 4.15 13.83
C GLY A 77 -4.62 5.13 12.69
N THR A 78 -4.29 4.77 11.45
CA THR A 78 -4.52 5.64 10.28
C THR A 78 -6.01 5.87 10.03
N PHE A 79 -6.89 4.93 10.38
CA PHE A 79 -8.34 5.10 10.23
C PHE A 79 -8.90 6.18 11.16
N VAL A 80 -8.30 6.37 12.33
CA VAL A 80 -8.65 7.45 13.27
C VAL A 80 -8.23 8.81 12.71
N GLY A 81 -7.06 8.85 12.06
CA GLY A 81 -6.50 10.03 11.41
C GLY A 81 -7.05 10.34 10.01
N ALA A 82 -7.97 9.52 9.50
CA ALA A 82 -8.56 9.73 8.18
C ALA A 82 -9.24 11.11 8.09
N PRO A 83 -9.18 11.81 6.93
CA PRO A 83 -9.79 13.13 6.77
C PRO A 83 -11.27 13.14 7.12
N GLN A 84 -11.73 14.30 7.58
CA GLN A 84 -13.14 14.53 7.85
C GLN A 84 -13.98 14.27 6.58
N GLY A 85 -15.08 13.55 6.73
CA GLY A 85 -15.96 13.16 5.62
C GLY A 85 -15.63 11.82 4.98
N TRP A 86 -14.52 11.16 5.34
CA TRP A 86 -14.20 9.81 4.83
C TRP A 86 -14.95 8.69 5.55
N ARG A 87 -15.55 8.98 6.72
CA ARG A 87 -16.21 7.97 7.58
C ARG A 87 -17.41 7.27 6.92
N THR A 88 -18.02 7.86 5.90
CA THR A 88 -19.16 7.29 5.17
C THR A 88 -18.76 6.63 3.85
N SER A 89 -17.46 6.59 3.53
CA SER A 89 -16.91 5.99 2.33
C SER A 89 -16.09 4.76 2.68
N SER A 90 -15.99 3.81 1.75
CA SER A 90 -15.06 2.69 1.87
C SER A 90 -13.62 3.21 1.91
N VAL A 91 -12.94 2.96 3.02
CA VAL A 91 -11.54 3.36 3.25
C VAL A 91 -10.69 2.10 3.38
N LEU A 92 -9.58 2.07 2.65
CA LEU A 92 -8.53 1.07 2.76
C LEU A 92 -7.27 1.70 3.34
N ALA A 93 -6.50 0.93 4.11
CA ALA A 93 -5.16 1.33 4.55
C ALA A 93 -4.10 0.33 4.07
N PHE A 94 -2.96 0.82 3.58
CA PHE A 94 -1.84 0.01 3.16
C PHE A 94 -0.56 0.35 3.89
N LEU A 95 0.13 -0.69 4.36
CA LEU A 95 1.51 -0.61 4.83
C LEU A 95 2.45 -0.93 3.67
N VAL A 96 3.33 0.00 3.33
CA VAL A 96 4.28 -0.11 2.22
C VAL A 96 5.69 -0.18 2.77
N SER A 97 6.45 -1.19 2.37
CA SER A 97 7.81 -1.40 2.85
C SER A 97 8.70 -2.07 1.80
N GLN A 98 10.02 -1.91 1.97
CA GLN A 98 11.04 -2.57 1.15
C GLN A 98 11.27 -4.03 1.55
N GLN A 99 10.66 -4.49 2.64
CA GLN A 99 10.80 -5.84 3.15
C GLN A 99 9.53 -6.65 2.88
N ALA A 100 9.65 -7.93 2.54
CA ALA A 100 8.48 -8.78 2.37
C ALA A 100 7.69 -8.91 3.69
N ALA A 101 6.37 -9.03 3.59
CA ALA A 101 5.53 -9.27 4.75
C ALA A 101 5.93 -10.61 5.40
N THR A 102 6.32 -10.57 6.67
CA THR A 102 6.61 -11.78 7.43
C THR A 102 5.31 -12.54 7.74
N LYS A 103 5.40 -13.82 8.15
CA LYS A 103 4.23 -14.59 8.60
C LYS A 103 3.44 -13.84 9.68
N GLY A 104 4.13 -13.31 10.68
CA GLY A 104 3.49 -12.55 11.77
C GLY A 104 2.85 -11.24 11.30
N VAL A 105 3.40 -10.56 10.29
CA VAL A 105 2.77 -9.38 9.68
C VAL A 105 1.48 -9.77 8.96
N ARG A 106 1.51 -10.84 8.16
CA ARG A 106 0.30 -11.35 7.47
C ARG A 106 -0.78 -11.77 8.47
N GLU A 107 -0.40 -12.45 9.55
CA GLU A 107 -1.34 -12.86 10.61
C GLU A 107 -1.94 -11.67 11.36
N ALA A 108 -1.13 -10.65 11.69
CA ALA A 108 -1.62 -9.43 12.33
C ALA A 108 -2.60 -8.68 11.41
N LEU A 109 -2.25 -8.52 10.13
CA LEU A 109 -3.10 -7.88 9.14
C LEU A 109 -4.43 -8.64 8.94
N GLY A 110 -4.38 -9.97 8.91
CA GLY A 110 -5.56 -10.83 8.79
C GLY A 110 -6.50 -10.82 9.99
N ARG A 111 -6.00 -10.52 11.20
CA ARG A 111 -6.81 -10.43 12.43
C ARG A 111 -7.49 -9.07 12.62
N SER A 112 -6.96 -8.02 11.99
CA SER A 112 -7.52 -6.69 12.08
C SER A 112 -8.97 -6.66 11.60
N GLN A 113 -9.78 -5.85 12.28
CA GLN A 113 -11.16 -5.57 11.87
C GLN A 113 -11.25 -4.44 10.83
N TRP A 114 -10.13 -3.82 10.49
CA TRP A 114 -10.06 -2.74 9.52
C TRP A 114 -9.69 -3.24 8.11
N PRO A 115 -10.18 -2.60 7.03
CA PRO A 115 -9.84 -2.94 5.65
C PRO A 115 -8.38 -2.62 5.30
N MET A 116 -7.48 -3.60 5.43
CA MET A 116 -6.04 -3.35 5.37
C MET A 116 -5.32 -4.22 4.34
N GLY A 117 -4.21 -3.69 3.81
CA GLY A 117 -3.30 -4.41 2.95
C GLY A 117 -1.82 -4.07 3.19
N TYR A 118 -0.98 -4.81 2.47
CA TYR A 118 0.46 -4.69 2.51
C TYR A 118 1.01 -4.66 1.10
N VAL A 119 2.00 -3.81 0.88
CA VAL A 119 2.71 -3.70 -0.40
C VAL A 119 4.22 -3.79 -0.13
N LEU A 120 4.86 -4.75 -0.77
CA LEU A 120 6.31 -4.77 -0.92
C LEU A 120 6.68 -3.92 -2.12
N CYS A 121 7.28 -2.77 -1.88
CA CYS A 121 7.78 -1.88 -2.92
C CYS A 121 9.29 -1.75 -2.77
N GLY A 122 10.02 -2.29 -3.76
CA GLY A 122 11.47 -2.27 -3.81
C GLY A 122 12.03 -0.87 -3.98
N ALA A 123 13.33 -0.70 -3.69
CA ALA A 123 14.02 0.57 -3.89
C ALA A 123 14.06 1.02 -5.36
N ASP A 124 13.84 0.10 -6.30
CA ASP A 124 13.78 0.35 -7.75
C ASP A 124 12.38 0.75 -8.24
N GLY A 125 11.42 0.98 -7.33
CA GLY A 125 10.07 1.34 -7.73
C GLY A 125 9.14 0.16 -7.96
N LYS A 126 9.64 -1.08 -8.03
CA LYS A 126 8.81 -2.22 -8.41
C LYS A 126 8.00 -2.75 -7.24
N ILE A 127 6.73 -3.04 -7.50
CA ILE A 127 5.89 -3.76 -6.53
C ILE A 127 6.18 -5.26 -6.67
N MET A 128 6.59 -5.93 -5.60
CA MET A 128 7.00 -7.35 -5.67
C MET A 128 6.02 -8.28 -4.93
N GLN A 129 5.15 -7.70 -4.12
CA GLN A 129 4.10 -8.41 -3.40
C GLN A 129 3.02 -7.39 -3.02
N MET A 130 1.78 -7.79 -3.21
CA MET A 130 0.62 -7.10 -2.66
C MET A 130 -0.29 -8.14 -2.02
N LEU A 131 -0.86 -7.83 -0.86
CA LEU A 131 -1.82 -8.68 -0.18
C LEU A 131 -2.75 -7.83 0.67
N TRP A 132 -3.90 -8.40 1.03
CA TRP A 132 -4.90 -7.70 1.83
C TRP A 132 -5.72 -8.69 2.66
N ASN A 133 -6.39 -8.18 3.69
CA ASN A 133 -7.25 -8.98 4.55
C ASN A 133 -8.67 -9.10 3.99
N ARG A 134 -9.49 -9.93 4.65
CA ARG A 134 -10.88 -10.17 4.24
C ARG A 134 -11.70 -8.87 4.21
N LYS A 135 -11.49 -7.97 5.16
CA LYS A 135 -12.19 -6.68 5.23
C LYS A 135 -11.89 -5.81 4.01
N ALA A 136 -10.64 -5.72 3.57
CA ALA A 136 -10.27 -5.02 2.35
C ALA A 136 -10.86 -5.67 1.08
N ALA A 137 -10.98 -7.00 1.07
CA ALA A 137 -11.68 -7.69 -0.01
C ALA A 137 -13.17 -7.30 -0.04
N ASP A 138 -13.83 -7.24 1.13
CA ASP A 138 -15.24 -6.86 1.26
C ASP A 138 -15.50 -5.41 0.81
N GLU A 139 -14.56 -4.49 1.06
CA GLU A 139 -14.69 -3.07 0.68
C GLU A 139 -14.53 -2.82 -0.84
N GLY A 140 -13.97 -3.77 -1.59
CA GLY A 140 -13.84 -3.61 -3.05
C GLY A 140 -12.60 -4.22 -3.65
N LEU A 141 -11.69 -4.82 -2.88
CA LEU A 141 -10.56 -5.58 -3.47
C LEU A 141 -10.96 -7.03 -3.84
N GLY A 142 -12.17 -7.46 -3.47
CA GLY A 142 -12.70 -8.77 -3.84
C GLY A 142 -12.82 -8.94 -5.35
N GLY A 143 -12.33 -10.05 -5.87
CA GLY A 143 -12.29 -10.33 -7.31
C GLY A 143 -11.05 -9.79 -8.03
N LEU A 144 -10.20 -8.99 -7.35
CA LEU A 144 -8.85 -8.71 -7.83
C LEU A 144 -7.92 -9.87 -7.52
N GLU A 145 -6.99 -10.12 -8.43
CA GLU A 145 -5.92 -11.09 -8.27
C GLU A 145 -4.57 -10.38 -8.38
N VAL A 146 -3.57 -10.90 -7.66
CA VAL A 146 -2.19 -10.41 -7.71
C VAL A 146 -1.38 -11.42 -8.50
N GLU A 147 -0.88 -11.02 -9.66
CA GLU A 147 -0.09 -11.87 -10.54
C GLU A 147 1.34 -11.33 -10.67
N MET A 148 2.32 -12.22 -10.81
CA MET A 148 3.70 -11.81 -11.09
C MET A 148 3.90 -11.74 -12.60
N HIS A 149 4.07 -10.54 -13.11
CA HIS A 149 4.42 -10.31 -14.51
C HIS A 149 5.93 -10.23 -14.68
N TYR A 150 6.48 -10.88 -15.70
CA TYR A 150 7.91 -10.87 -16.02
C TYR A 150 8.14 -10.04 -17.28
N THR A 151 8.93 -8.97 -17.19
CA THR A 151 9.35 -8.19 -18.35
C THR A 151 10.68 -8.70 -18.88
N GLY A 152 10.84 -8.73 -20.22
CA GLY A 152 12.14 -8.95 -20.86
C GLY A 152 12.77 -10.34 -20.71
N GLY A 153 12.03 -11.36 -20.24
CA GLY A 153 12.55 -12.73 -20.09
C GLY A 153 13.58 -12.91 -18.96
N ASN A 154 13.91 -11.85 -18.21
CA ASN A 154 14.81 -11.90 -17.06
C ASN A 154 14.00 -12.17 -15.79
N ARG A 155 14.35 -13.23 -15.04
CA ARG A 155 13.70 -13.59 -13.76
C ARG A 155 13.79 -12.48 -12.70
N ASN A 156 14.75 -11.56 -12.83
CA ASN A 156 14.95 -10.43 -11.93
C ASN A 156 14.09 -9.21 -12.28
N GLU A 157 13.45 -9.20 -13.44
CA GLU A 157 12.54 -8.14 -13.89
C GLU A 157 11.10 -8.62 -13.77
N ARG A 158 10.67 -8.81 -12.53
CA ARG A 158 9.28 -9.16 -12.23
C ARG A 158 8.62 -8.07 -11.41
N GLU A 159 7.33 -7.88 -11.63
CA GLU A 159 6.51 -6.94 -10.88
C GLU A 159 5.13 -7.57 -10.64
N ALA A 160 4.57 -7.33 -9.46
CA ALA A 160 3.21 -7.70 -9.13
C ALA A 160 2.27 -6.74 -9.87
N ILE A 161 1.39 -7.30 -10.67
CA ILE A 161 0.29 -6.60 -11.33
C ILE A 161 -1.03 -7.04 -10.70
N LEU A 162 -2.03 -6.18 -10.84
CA LEU A 162 -3.40 -6.52 -10.47
C LEU A 162 -4.17 -6.94 -11.72
N THR A 163 -4.93 -8.01 -11.60
CA THR A 163 -5.82 -8.48 -12.66
C THR A 163 -7.25 -8.60 -12.13
N HIS A 164 -8.22 -8.41 -13.02
CA HIS A 164 -9.63 -8.65 -12.75
C HIS A 164 -10.21 -9.40 -13.95
N LYS A 165 -10.74 -10.61 -13.72
CA LYS A 165 -11.25 -11.49 -14.78
C LYS A 165 -10.23 -11.70 -15.91
N GLY A 166 -8.96 -11.93 -15.54
CA GLY A 166 -7.85 -12.16 -16.47
C GLY A 166 -7.36 -10.92 -17.23
N LYS A 167 -7.86 -9.72 -16.92
CA LYS A 167 -7.40 -8.46 -17.53
C LYS A 167 -6.62 -7.64 -16.53
N ALA A 168 -5.45 -7.15 -16.92
CA ALA A 168 -4.66 -6.24 -16.10
C ALA A 168 -5.45 -4.96 -15.77
N VAL A 169 -5.52 -4.61 -14.48
CA VAL A 169 -5.98 -3.33 -13.99
C VAL A 169 -4.86 -2.33 -14.24
N LYS A 170 -5.11 -1.36 -15.11
CA LYS A 170 -4.17 -0.29 -15.45
C LYS A 170 -4.84 1.06 -15.22
N ASN A 171 -4.03 2.07 -14.94
CA ASN A 171 -4.43 3.47 -15.00
C ASN A 171 -4.78 3.86 -16.45
#